data_AF-A0A7V2JXH7-F1
#
_entry.id   AF-A0A7V2JXH7-F1
#
_cell.length_a   1.000
_cell.length_b   1.000
_cell.length_c   1.000
_cell.angle_alpha   90.00
_cell.angle_beta   90.00
_cell.angle_gamma   90.00
#
_symmetry.space_group_name_H-M   'P 1'
#
loop_
_entity.id
_entity.type
_entity.pdbx_description
1 polymer ?
#
loop_
_entity_poly.entity_id
_entity_poly.type
_entity_poly.pdbx_seq_one_letter_code
_entity_poly.pdbx_strand_id
1 'polypeptide(L)' 'MKRAMSLMLLLVICLSPFLAAREKIVVYTYDSFVSWGPAAALKQAFSDKYDCDVEYVTA' A
#
# COMPACT_ATOMS: atom_id res chain seq x y z
N MET A 1 -26.68 15.40 22.66
CA MET A 1 -25.29 15.85 22.38
C MET A 1 -24.25 14.80 22.78
N LYS A 2 -24.18 14.36 24.05
CA LYS A 2 -23.16 13.38 24.52
C LYS A 2 -23.17 12.04 23.76
N ARG A 3 -24.36 11.50 23.44
CA ARG A 3 -24.52 10.25 22.66
C ARG A 3 -24.03 10.39 21.21
N ALA A 4 -24.30 11.53 20.57
CA ALA A 4 -23.83 11.82 19.22
C ALA A 4 -22.29 11.97 19.19
N MET A 5 -21.72 12.62 20.21
CA MET A 5 -20.26 12.76 20.35
C MET A 5 -19.57 11.41 20.59
N SER A 6 -20.17 10.53 21.41
CA SER A 6 -19.65 9.17 21.64
C SER A 6 -19.70 8.30 20.40
N LEU A 7 -20.74 8.44 19.57
CA LEU A 7 -20.89 7.70 18.31
C LEU A 7 -19.87 8.16 17.26
N MET A 8 -19.62 9.47 17.19
CA MET A 8 -18.61 10.05 16.31
C MET A 8 -17.19 9.59 16.69
N LEU A 9 -16.88 9.53 17.99
CA LEU A 9 -15.59 9.03 18.47
C LEU A 9 -15.38 7.54 18.12
N LEU A 10 -16.42 6.72 18.24
CA LEU A 10 -16.37 5.29 17.88
C LEU A 10 -16.07 5.11 16.37
N LEU A 11 -16.71 5.91 15.53
CA LEU A 11 -16.52 5.88 14.07
C LEU A 11 -15.08 6.22 13.68
N VAL A 12 -14.47 7.24 14.33
CA VAL A 12 -13.08 7.65 14.07
C VAL A 12 -12.09 6.54 14.45
N ILE A 13 -12.30 5.85 15.58
CA ILE A 13 -11.43 4.76 16.01
C ILE A 13 -11.50 3.58 15.03
N CYS A 14 -12.69 3.24 14.52
CA CYS A 14 -12.86 2.17 13.54
C CYS A 14 -12.23 2.44 12.17
N LEU A 15 -12.01 3.71 11.80
CA LEU A 15 -11.40 4.09 10.51
C LEU A 15 -9.87 4.13 10.54
N SER A 16 -9.25 4.06 11.72
CA SER A 16 -7.81 4.15 11.90
C SER A 16 -6.96 3.12 11.11
N PRO A 17 -7.33 1.83 10.96
CA PRO A 17 -6.50 0.89 10.21
C PRO A 17 -6.58 1.09 8.68
N PHE A 18 -7.64 1.72 8.17
CA PHE A 18 -7.79 2.02 6.74
C PHE A 18 -7.00 3.26 6.29
N LEU A 19 -6.55 4.09 7.25
CA LEU A 19 -5.74 5.28 6.99
C LEU A 19 -4.23 5.02 7.12
N ALA A 20 -3.82 3.80 7.49
CA ALA A 20 -2.42 3.43 7.52
C ALA A 20 -1.85 3.45 6.09
N ALA A 21 -0.73 4.13 5.88
CA ALA A 21 -0.03 4.10 4.60
C ALA A 21 0.39 2.66 4.30
N ARG A 22 0.18 2.22 3.05
CA ARG A 22 0.64 0.89 2.61
C ARG A 22 2.13 0.75 2.85
N GLU A 23 2.53 -0.42 3.32
CA GLU A 23 3.94 -0.75 3.47
C GLU A 23 4.62 -0.69 2.09
N LYS A 24 5.74 0.03 2.00
CA LYS A 24 6.47 0.23 0.74
C LYS A 24 7.73 -0.64 0.73
N ILE A 25 7.86 -1.45 -0.31
CA ILE A 25 9.04 -2.28 -0.58
C ILE A 25 9.81 -1.64 -1.74
N VAL A 26 11.08 -1.33 -1.51
CA VAL A 26 11.97 -0.80 -2.55
C VAL A 26 12.91 -1.91 -3.03
N VAL A 27 12.85 -2.23 -4.31
CA VAL A 27 13.64 -3.29 -4.95
C VAL A 27 14.57 -2.67 -5.98
N TYR A 28 15.87 -2.79 -5.72
CA TYR A 28 16.90 -2.37 -6.67
C TYR A 28 17.13 -3.48 -7.69
N THR A 29 17.08 -3.13 -8.96
CA THR A 29 17.20 -4.09 -10.07
C THR A 29 17.78 -3.40 -11.31
N TYR A 30 18.01 -4.17 -12.36
CA TYR A 30 18.53 -3.70 -13.64
C TYR A 30 17.40 -3.22 -14.58
N ASP A 31 17.73 -2.34 -15.54
CA ASP A 31 16.74 -1.71 -16.43
C ASP A 31 15.87 -2.73 -17.17
N SER A 32 16.45 -3.80 -17.74
CA SER A 32 15.69 -4.78 -18.52
C SER A 32 14.56 -5.46 -17.75
N PHE A 33 14.68 -5.57 -16.42
CA PHE A 33 13.60 -6.10 -15.58
C PHE A 33 12.38 -5.18 -15.58
N VAL A 34 12.62 -3.86 -15.59
CA VAL A 34 11.59 -2.81 -15.54
C VAL A 34 11.09 -2.44 -16.92
N SER A 35 11.97 -2.33 -17.92
CA SER A 35 11.64 -1.78 -19.24
C SER A 35 10.86 -2.76 -20.12
N TRP A 36 11.20 -4.04 -20.11
CA TRP A 36 10.50 -5.08 -20.90
C TRP A 36 10.31 -6.41 -20.15
N GLY A 37 10.83 -6.49 -18.92
CA GLY A 37 10.70 -7.65 -18.06
C GLY A 37 9.38 -7.69 -17.26
N PRO A 38 9.32 -8.54 -16.22
CA PRO A 38 8.08 -8.87 -15.53
C PRO A 38 7.69 -7.87 -14.42
N ALA A 39 8.40 -6.73 -14.28
CA ALA A 39 8.20 -5.79 -13.17
C ALA A 39 6.73 -5.39 -12.97
N ALA A 40 6.04 -5.00 -14.04
CA ALA A 40 4.64 -4.54 -13.94
C ALA A 40 3.70 -5.64 -13.42
N ALA A 41 3.83 -6.86 -13.96
CA ALA A 41 2.99 -7.99 -13.55
C ALA A 41 3.25 -8.40 -12.10
N LEU A 42 4.52 -8.38 -11.68
CA LEU A 42 4.92 -8.73 -10.32
C LEU A 42 4.49 -7.67 -9.30
N LYS A 43 4.60 -6.38 -9.63
CA LYS A 43 4.08 -5.29 -8.79
C LYS A 43 2.60 -5.49 -8.49
N GLN A 44 1.79 -5.71 -9.53
CA GLN A 44 0.35 -5.92 -9.36
C GLN A 44 0.06 -7.15 -8.49
N ALA A 45 0.66 -8.30 -8.83
CA ALA A 45 0.43 -9.54 -8.10
C ALA A 45 0.87 -9.46 -6.63
N PHE A 46 1.93 -8.73 -6.32
CA PHE A 46 2.37 -8.52 -4.93
C PHE A 46 1.45 -7.56 -4.18
N SER A 47 1.10 -6.43 -4.78
CA SER A 47 0.21 -5.44 -4.16
C SER A 47 -1.17 -6.04 -3.84
N ASP A 48 -1.72 -6.86 -4.73
CA ASP A 48 -3.00 -7.54 -4.50
C ASP A 48 -2.93 -8.60 -3.39
N LYS A 49 -1.77 -9.24 -3.23
CA LYS A 49 -1.59 -10.33 -2.27
C LYS A 49 -1.26 -9.84 -0.85
N TYR A 50 -0.52 -8.74 -0.73
CA TYR A 50 0.10 -8.34 0.54
C TYR A 50 -0.29 -6.93 1.01
N ASP A 51 -1.21 -6.25 0.30
CA ASP A 51 -1.62 -4.87 0.60
C ASP A 51 -0.44 -3.88 0.71
N CYS A 52 0.59 -4.10 -0.09
CA CYS A 52 1.81 -3.31 -0.11
C CYS A 52 1.97 -2.52 -1.42
N ASP A 53 2.86 -1.54 -1.43
CA ASP A 53 3.37 -0.90 -2.64
C ASP A 53 4.78 -1.41 -2.94
N VAL A 54 5.06 -1.66 -4.21
CA VAL A 54 6.38 -2.10 -4.69
C VAL A 54 6.96 -1.01 -5.59
N GLU A 55 8.16 -0.54 -5.24
CA GLU A 55 8.92 0.44 -6.00
C GLU A 55 10.17 -0.23 -6.58
N TYR A 56 10.34 -0.17 -7.90
CA TYR A 56 11.55 -0.64 -8.56
C TYR A 56 12.48 0.52 -8.83
N VAL A 57 13.74 0.39 -8.41
CA VAL A 57 14.81 1.37 -8.66
C VAL A 57 15.84 0.73 -9.59
N THR A 58 16.14 1.42 -10.68
CA THR A 58 17.15 1.01 -11.66
C THR A 58 18.35 1.95 -11.63
N ALA A 59 19.53 1.42 -11.95
CA ALA A 59 20.76 2.19 -12.17
C ALA A 59 20.87 2.63 -13.64
#